data_AF-A0A1I6WA26-F1
#
_entry.id   AF-A0A1I6WA26-F1
#
_cell.length_a   1.000
_cell.length_b   1.000
_cell.length_c   1.000
_cell.angle_alpha   90.00
_cell.angle_beta   90.00
_cell.angle_gamma   90.00
#
_symmetry.space_group_name_H-M   'P 1'
#
loop_
_entity.id
_entity.type
_entity.pdbx_description
1 polymer ?
#
loop_
_entity_poly.entity_id
_entity_poly.type
_entity_poly.pdbx_seq_one_letter_code
_entity_poly.pdbx_strand_id
1 'polypeptide(L)' 'MSLQNKIQAEIQILINIIERERKNPDKYTAASLVAYEHGLQALMEVYEASKQVEVAPF' A
#
# COMPACT_ATOMS: atom_id res chain seq x y z
N MET A 1 -0.49 2.78 18.41
CA MET A 1 -0.03 3.03 17.02
C MET A 1 -0.95 4.04 16.40
N SER A 2 -0.41 5.14 15.84
CA SER A 2 -1.19 6.12 15.08
C SER A 2 -1.78 5.47 13.82
N LEU A 3 -2.84 6.06 13.27
CA LEU A 3 -3.42 5.63 11.99
C LEU A 3 -2.37 5.60 10.87
N GLN A 4 -1.50 6.62 10.82
CA GLN A 4 -0.40 6.70 9.87
C GLN A 4 0.59 5.53 10.00
N ASN A 5 0.97 5.15 11.22
CA ASN A 5 1.87 4.01 11.44
C ASN A 5 1.25 2.69 10.98
N LYS A 6 -0.07 2.53 11.14
CA LYS A 6 -0.79 1.36 10.63
C LYS A 6 -0.81 1.35 9.11
N ILE A 7 -1.17 2.46 8.47
CA ILE A 7 -1.21 2.56 7.00
C ILE A 7 0.19 2.33 6.41
N GLN A 8 1.24 2.88 7.03
CA GLN A 8 2.62 2.66 6.60
C GLN A 8 3.05 1.19 6.70
N ALA A 9 2.62 0.48 7.75
CA ALA A 9 2.87 -0.95 7.89
C ALA A 9 2.19 -1.76 6.77
N GLU A 10 0.92 -1.45 6.46
CA GLU A 10 0.19 -2.11 5.37
C GLU A 10 0.82 -1.84 3.99
N ILE A 11 1.27 -0.60 3.73
CA ILE A 11 2.02 -0.25 2.50
C ILE A 11 3.26 -1.13 2.36
N GLN A 12 4.05 -1.28 3.43
CA GLN A 12 5.27 -2.10 3.41
C GLN A 12 4.97 -3.59 3.19
N ILE A 13 3.90 -4.11 3.79
CA ILE A 13 3.45 -5.49 3.57
C ILE A 13 3.10 -5.70 2.09
N LEU A 14 2.32 -4.78 1.51
CA LEU A 14 1.88 -4.90 0.12
C LEU A 14 3.05 -4.81 -0.88
N ILE A 15 4.00 -3.91 -0.66
CA ILE A 15 5.24 -3.81 -1.46
C ILE A 15 6.00 -5.15 -1.43
N ASN A 16 6.18 -5.74 -0.24
CA ASN A 16 6.89 -7.01 -0.11
C ASN A 16 6.20 -8.16 -0.84
N ILE A 17 4.86 -8.18 -0.85
CA ILE A 17 4.07 -9.16 -1.60
C ILE A 17 4.30 -8.95 -3.11
N ILE A 18 4.14 -7.73 -3.62
CA ILE A 18 4.34 -7.41 -5.05
C ILE A 18 5.75 -7.79 -5.50
N GLU A 19 6.78 -7.45 -4.72
CA GLU A 19 8.16 -7.80 -5.05
C GLU A 19 8.41 -9.31 -5.07
N ARG A 20 7.81 -10.05 -4.13
CA ARG A 20 7.93 -11.51 -4.07
C ARG A 20 7.23 -12.16 -5.26
N GLU A 21 6.01 -11.72 -5.58
CA GLU A 21 5.22 -12.20 -6.70
C GLU A 21 5.91 -11.88 -8.04
N ARG A 22 6.52 -10.69 -8.20
CA ARG A 22 7.33 -10.35 -9.39
C ARG A 22 8.55 -11.25 -9.55
N LYS A 23 9.21 -11.63 -8.46
CA LYS A 23 10.42 -12.49 -8.50
C LYS A 23 10.11 -13.95 -8.76
N ASN A 24 8.92 -14.44 -8.38
CA ASN A 24 8.51 -15.82 -8.61
C ASN A 24 7.06 -15.88 -9.11
N PRO A 25 6.82 -15.57 -10.39
CA PRO A 25 5.47 -15.52 -10.94
C PRO A 25 4.88 -16.92 -11.09
N ASP A 26 4.03 -17.31 -10.15
CA ASP A 26 3.11 -18.44 -10.29
C ASP A 26 1.99 -18.18 -11.32
N LYS A 27 1.25 -19.22 -11.69
CA LYS A 27 0.20 -19.15 -12.73
C LYS A 27 -0.92 -18.13 -12.48
N TYR A 28 -1.11 -17.69 -11.23
CA TYR A 28 -2.12 -16.71 -10.83
C TYR A 28 -1.58 -15.27 -10.69
N THR A 29 -0.30 -15.07 -11.00
CA THR A 29 0.45 -13.88 -10.57
C THR A 29 0.11 -12.62 -11.34
N ALA A 30 -0.26 -12.71 -12.61
CA ALA A 30 -0.49 -11.50 -13.42
C ALA A 30 -1.74 -10.72 -12.96
N ALA A 31 -2.83 -11.42 -12.66
CA ALA A 31 -4.07 -10.77 -12.18
C ALA A 31 -3.97 -10.35 -10.70
N SER A 32 -3.27 -11.12 -9.87
CA SER A 32 -3.01 -10.74 -8.48
C SER A 32 -2.10 -9.53 -8.37
N LEU A 33 -1.07 -9.42 -9.22
CA LEU A 33 -0.17 -8.25 -9.25
C LEU A 33 -0.93 -6.95 -9.49
N VAL A 34 -1.82 -6.95 -10.48
CA VAL A 34 -2.61 -5.76 -10.84
C VAL A 34 -3.52 -5.36 -9.68
N ALA A 35 -4.16 -6.33 -9.01
CA ALA A 35 -4.97 -6.06 -7.83
C ALA A 35 -4.14 -5.50 -6.66
N TYR A 36 -2.94 -6.03 -6.43
CA TYR A 36 -2.02 -5.52 -5.40
C TYR A 36 -1.48 -4.13 -5.72
N GLU A 37 -1.14 -3.84 -6.97
CA GLU A 37 -0.69 -2.52 -7.41
C GLU A 37 -1.80 -1.47 -7.24
N HIS A 38 -3.04 -1.81 -7.60
CA HIS A 38 -4.20 -0.95 -7.33
C HIS A 38 -4.42 -0.73 -5.84
N GLY A 39 -4.32 -1.78 -5.02
CA GLY A 39 -4.44 -1.66 -3.56
C GLY A 39 -3.33 -0.79 -2.96
N LEU A 40 -2.10 -0.89 -3.48
CA LEU A 40 -0.96 -0.08 -3.05
C LEU A 40 -1.22 1.40 -3.32
N GLN A 41 -1.68 1.72 -4.53
CA GLN A 41 -2.01 3.09 -4.91
C GLN A 41 -3.09 3.69 -3.99
N ALA A 42 -4.18 2.96 -3.75
CA ALA A 42 -5.24 3.41 -2.86
C ALA A 42 -4.74 3.63 -1.42
N LEU A 43 -3.87 2.75 -0.90
CA LEU A 43 -3.27 2.92 0.42
C LEU A 43 -2.35 4.14 0.50
N MET A 44 -1.60 4.44 -0.56
CA MET A 44 -0.78 5.65 -0.64
C MET A 44 -1.63 6.92 -0.64
N GLU A 45 -2.71 6.95 -1.42
CA GLU A 45 -3.66 8.07 -1.46
C GLU A 45 -4.29 8.32 -0.07
N VAL A 46 -4.70 7.25 0.62
CA VAL A 46 -5.23 7.34 1.99
C VAL A 46 -4.15 7.79 2.97
N TYR A 47 -2.91 7.34 2.82
CA TYR A 47 -1.79 7.78 3.65
C TYR A 47 -1.53 9.27 3.51
N GLU A 48 -1.50 9.78 2.27
CA GLU A 48 -1.32 11.21 1.98
C GLU A 48 -2.49 12.04 2.52
N ALA A 49 -3.74 11.61 2.30
CA ALA A 49 -4.92 12.26 2.85
C ALA A 49 -4.90 12.27 4.39
N SER A 50 -4.45 11.18 5.02
CA SER A 50 -4.33 11.09 6.49
C SER A 50 -3.28 12.03 7.08
N LYS A 51 -2.27 12.45 6.28
CA LYS A 51 -1.29 13.46 6.67
C LYS A 51 -1.83 14.87 6.54
N GLN A 52 -2.66 15.14 5.53
CA GLN A 52 -3.25 16.48 5.32
C GLN A 52 -4.17 16.90 6.47
N VAL A 53 -4.86 15.94 7.12
CA VAL A 53 -5.72 16.21 8.29
C VAL A 53 -4.91 16.60 9.54
N GLU A 54 -3.66 16.16 9.66
CA GLU A 54 -2.81 16.45 10.81
C GLU A 54 -2.10 17.82 10.71
N VAL A 55 -2.05 18.41 9.50
CA VAL A 55 -1.31 19.66 9.21
C VAL A 55 -2.21 20.90 9.16
N ALA A 56 -3.54 20.80 9.34
CA ALA A 56 -4.40 21.98 9.38
C ALA A 56 -4.12 22.82 10.65
N PRO A 57 -3.46 23.99 10.55
CA PRO A 57 -3.30 24.89 11.68
C PRO A 57 -4.56 25.74 11.74
N PHE A 58 -5.22 25.75 12.90
CA PHE A 58 -6.09 26.87 13.24
C PHE A 58 -5.22 28.11 13.50
#